data_AF-A0A3P7VYE4-F1
#
_entry.id   AF-A0A3P7VYE4-F1
#
_cell.length_a   1.000
_cell.length_b   1.000
_cell.length_c   1.000
_cell.angle_alpha   90.00
_cell.angle_beta   90.00
_cell.angle_gamma   90.00
#
_symmetry.space_group_name_H-M   'P 1'
#
loop_
_entity.id
_entity.type
_entity.pdbx_description
1 polymer ?
#
loop_
_entity_poly.entity_id
_entity_poly.type
_entity_poly.pdbx_seq_one_letter_code
_entity_poly.pdbx_strand_id
1 'polypeptide(L)'
;MLNSWQWGVRVTALAGLVVLVLLVLVVDEPKRGAAEITEGAHIHGEISTSYWKDVKSLACTPSFVTCTWAYTALLFVTGTLTWWEPTIIAHSIAWTQGLNDTRLLPSSKKDQVGLIFGAITTASGIIGVSMGTLLSGLIRSGRGVFRPLKTERAQPIISGLGALLAAPLLLLIFLFGHKSILALWILMFFGITFLCFNWGLNVDMLMSVIVPSRRSTAFSYFMLISHLFGDATGPYIIGAVSDAIRGSVKTPETQYLSLVKACAVTVVLLCLSAALYFVCAAVLVRDQHKFKKEMGLLNGSLKKPASESSSNERLNRLPDDEDVETAEQRL
;
A
#
# COMPACT_ATOMS: atom_id res chain seq x y z
N MET A 1 -25.84 29.04 -3.61
CA MET A 1 -25.65 28.02 -2.56
C MET A 1 -24.59 26.96 -2.90
N LEU A 2 -24.40 26.58 -4.17
CA LEU A 2 -23.45 25.52 -4.60
C LEU A 2 -21.97 25.95 -4.77
N ASN A 3 -21.61 27.23 -4.60
CA ASN A 3 -20.24 27.74 -4.78
C ASN A 3 -19.46 27.86 -3.45
N SER A 4 -19.68 26.95 -2.51
CA SER A 4 -19.14 27.04 -1.16
C SER A 4 -18.49 25.72 -0.76
N TRP A 5 -17.21 25.73 -0.42
CA TRP A 5 -16.42 24.54 -0.07
C TRP A 5 -17.04 23.73 1.08
N GLN A 6 -17.80 24.39 1.96
CA GLN A 6 -18.51 23.79 3.09
C GLN A 6 -19.49 22.69 2.65
N TRP A 7 -20.09 22.80 1.46
CA TRP A 7 -20.99 21.75 0.96
C TRP A 7 -20.26 20.45 0.63
N GLY A 8 -19.00 20.52 0.23
CA GLY A 8 -18.15 19.33 0.07
C GLY A 8 -18.04 18.54 1.38
N VAL A 9 -17.80 19.25 2.49
CA VAL A 9 -17.71 18.63 3.83
C VAL A 9 -19.04 18.08 4.33
N ARG A 10 -20.16 18.78 4.06
CA ARG A 10 -21.50 18.34 4.48
C ARG A 10 -21.92 17.04 3.78
N VAL A 11 -21.66 16.94 2.48
CA VAL A 11 -22.02 15.74 1.70
C VAL A 11 -21.19 14.53 2.15
N THR A 12 -19.88 14.71 2.36
CA THR A 12 -19.02 13.61 2.83
C THR A 12 -19.36 13.16 4.25
N ALA A 13 -19.76 14.08 5.14
CA ALA A 13 -20.20 13.72 6.50
C ALA A 13 -21.46 12.83 6.50
N LEU A 14 -22.45 13.14 5.66
CA LEU A 14 -23.66 12.32 5.53
C LEU A 14 -23.35 10.91 5.01
N ALA A 15 -22.50 10.81 3.99
CA ALA A 15 -22.04 9.52 3.48
C ALA A 15 -21.30 8.71 4.56
N GLY A 16 -20.45 9.38 5.36
CA GLY A 16 -19.75 8.76 6.49
C GLY A 16 -20.69 8.20 7.56
N LEU A 17 -21.79 8.90 7.87
CA LEU A 17 -22.80 8.41 8.83
C LEU A 17 -23.48 7.15 8.32
N VAL A 18 -23.83 7.09 7.03
CA VAL A 18 -24.42 5.89 6.41
C VAL A 18 -23.45 4.70 6.51
N VAL A 19 -22.18 4.91 6.19
CA VAL A 19 -21.15 3.86 6.32
C VAL A 19 -20.99 3.41 7.77
N LEU A 20 -21.02 4.33 8.74
CA LEU A 20 -20.95 3.98 10.16
C LEU A 20 -22.12 3.10 10.61
N VAL A 21 -23.34 3.45 10.20
CA VAL A 21 -24.53 2.64 10.49
C VAL A 21 -24.39 1.24 9.88
N LEU A 22 -23.92 1.14 8.63
CA LEU A 22 -23.68 -0.15 8.00
C LEU A 22 -22.60 -0.96 8.73
N LEU A 23 -21.51 -0.34 9.19
CA LEU A 23 -20.48 -1.03 9.96
C LEU A 23 -21.05 -1.61 11.26
N VAL A 24 -21.85 -0.84 11.99
CA VAL A 24 -22.46 -1.31 13.26
C VAL A 24 -23.46 -2.44 13.04
N LEU A 25 -24.21 -2.42 11.93
CA LEU A 25 -25.28 -3.39 11.68
C LEU A 25 -24.82 -4.65 10.92
N VAL A 26 -23.74 -4.58 10.13
CA VAL A 26 -23.34 -5.64 9.18
C VAL A 26 -22.01 -6.30 9.54
N VAL A 27 -21.09 -5.60 10.23
CA VAL A 27 -19.75 -6.13 10.49
C VAL A 27 -19.65 -6.73 11.89
N ASP A 28 -19.54 -8.06 11.94
CA ASP A 28 -19.21 -8.79 13.15
C ASP A 28 -17.69 -8.70 13.44
N GLU A 29 -17.31 -8.39 14.69
CA GLU A 29 -15.91 -8.33 15.12
C GLU A 29 -15.35 -9.74 15.34
N PRO A 30 -14.42 -10.24 14.51
CA PRO A 30 -13.83 -11.56 14.70
C PRO A 30 -12.79 -11.55 15.83
N LYS A 31 -12.54 -12.72 16.42
CA LYS A 31 -11.43 -12.87 17.38
C LYS A 31 -10.10 -12.57 16.67
N ARG A 32 -9.20 -11.84 17.36
CA ARG A 32 -7.86 -11.55 16.85
C ARG A 32 -7.11 -12.85 16.54
N GLY A 33 -6.53 -12.92 15.35
CA GLY A 33 -5.80 -14.10 14.90
C GLY A 33 -6.66 -15.26 14.40
N ALA A 34 -7.99 -15.09 14.29
CA ALA A 34 -8.89 -16.15 13.81
C ALA A 34 -8.55 -16.66 12.39
N ALA A 35 -8.06 -15.76 11.52
CA ALA A 35 -7.61 -16.12 10.18
C ALA A 35 -6.44 -17.12 10.24
N GLU A 36 -5.44 -16.86 11.06
CA GLU A 36 -4.26 -17.71 11.20
C GLU A 36 -4.59 -19.05 11.89
N ILE A 37 -5.51 -19.06 12.86
CA ILE A 37 -5.99 -20.31 13.49
C ILE A 37 -6.64 -21.22 12.43
N THR A 38 -7.38 -20.66 11.49
CA THR A 38 -8.00 -21.41 10.38
C THR A 38 -6.95 -22.04 9.46
N GLU A 39 -5.77 -21.40 9.34
CA GLU A 39 -4.61 -21.94 8.61
C GLU A 39 -3.78 -22.94 9.45
N GLY A 40 -4.22 -23.30 10.65
CA GLY A 40 -3.54 -24.25 11.54
C GLY A 40 -2.51 -23.62 12.47
N ALA A 41 -2.52 -22.30 12.66
CA ALA A 41 -1.63 -21.65 13.61
C ALA A 41 -1.99 -22.02 15.06
N HIS A 42 -0.99 -22.40 15.84
CA HIS A 42 -1.11 -22.55 17.28
C HIS A 42 -0.74 -21.22 17.92
N ILE A 43 -1.72 -20.34 18.10
CA ILE A 43 -1.52 -19.14 18.91
C ILE A 43 -1.38 -19.63 20.35
N HIS A 44 -0.14 -19.76 20.83
CA HIS A 44 0.12 -19.89 22.25
C HIS A 44 -0.49 -18.64 22.91
N GLY A 45 -1.56 -18.86 23.68
CA GLY A 45 -2.54 -17.85 24.07
C GLY A 45 -1.91 -16.53 24.51
N GLU A 46 -2.60 -15.42 24.22
CA GLU A 46 -2.23 -14.02 24.49
C GLU A 46 -1.23 -13.83 25.64
N ILE A 47 0.05 -14.05 25.37
CA ILE A 47 1.09 -13.69 26.33
C ILE A 47 1.13 -12.16 26.26
N SER A 48 0.66 -11.48 27.31
CA SER A 48 0.77 -10.03 27.42
C SER A 48 2.25 -9.65 27.36
N THR A 49 2.72 -9.24 26.19
CA THR A 49 4.09 -8.79 26.01
C THR A 49 4.21 -7.33 26.43
N SER A 50 5.35 -6.98 27.02
CA SER A 50 5.64 -5.59 27.35
C SER A 50 5.66 -4.76 26.07
N TYR A 51 5.01 -3.60 26.08
CA TYR A 51 4.93 -2.68 24.93
C TYR A 51 6.30 -2.38 24.31
N TRP A 52 7.30 -2.08 25.14
CA TRP A 52 8.66 -1.80 24.68
C TRP A 52 9.34 -3.00 24.03
N LYS A 53 9.01 -4.22 24.47
CA LYS A 53 9.48 -5.45 23.83
C LYS A 53 8.88 -5.60 22.43
N ASP A 54 7.62 -5.20 22.26
CA ASP A 54 6.95 -5.24 20.96
C ASP A 54 7.51 -4.18 20.01
N VAL A 55 7.71 -2.94 20.47
CA VAL A 55 8.37 -1.88 19.69
C VAL A 55 9.78 -2.31 19.28
N LYS A 56 10.57 -2.84 20.21
CA LYS A 56 11.91 -3.37 19.89
C LYS A 56 11.84 -4.51 18.88
N SER A 57 10.88 -5.42 19.02
CA SER A 57 10.69 -6.51 18.06
C SER A 57 10.39 -5.98 16.67
N LEU A 58 9.56 -4.95 16.54
CA LEU A 58 9.22 -4.35 15.25
C LEU A 58 10.42 -3.64 14.62
N ALA A 59 11.15 -2.84 15.41
CA ALA A 59 12.37 -2.16 14.96
C ALA A 59 13.49 -3.14 14.57
N CYS A 60 13.48 -4.36 15.12
CA CYS A 60 14.40 -5.42 14.77
C CYS A 60 13.90 -6.38 13.69
N THR A 61 12.74 -6.12 13.07
CA THR A 61 12.24 -6.87 11.90
C THR A 61 12.65 -6.13 10.63
N PRO A 62 13.67 -6.62 9.88
CA PRO A 62 14.19 -5.92 8.71
C PRO A 62 13.11 -5.57 7.69
N SER A 63 12.19 -6.49 7.37
CA SER A 63 11.10 -6.23 6.42
C SER A 63 10.20 -5.09 6.86
N PHE A 64 9.88 -4.98 8.16
CA PHE A 64 9.09 -3.88 8.68
C PHE A 64 9.81 -2.55 8.48
N VAL A 65 11.09 -2.47 8.86
CA VAL A 65 11.89 -1.24 8.73
C VAL A 65 12.07 -0.84 7.27
N THR A 66 12.47 -1.78 6.40
CA THR A 66 12.70 -1.48 4.98
C THR A 66 11.41 -1.10 4.26
N CYS A 67 10.31 -1.79 4.54
CA CYS A 67 9.00 -1.47 3.98
C CYS A 67 8.49 -0.10 4.45
N THR A 68 8.68 0.22 5.74
CA THR A 68 8.30 1.53 6.30
C THR A 68 9.02 2.65 5.57
N TRP A 69 10.36 2.60 5.48
CA TRP A 69 11.13 3.66 4.82
C TRP A 69 10.92 3.71 3.31
N ALA A 70 10.72 2.57 2.64
CA ALA A 70 10.35 2.54 1.23
C ALA A 70 9.02 3.26 0.99
N TYR A 71 8.02 3.00 1.85
CA TYR A 71 6.72 3.63 1.79
C TYR A 71 6.75 5.11 2.18
N THR A 72 7.53 5.49 3.20
CA THR A 72 7.75 6.89 3.59
C THR A 72 8.32 7.71 2.43
N ALA A 73 9.37 7.22 1.76
CA ALA A 73 9.96 7.90 0.61
C ALA A 73 8.94 8.04 -0.54
N LEU A 74 8.10 7.03 -0.75
CA LEU A 74 7.05 7.09 -1.75
C LEU A 74 5.93 8.08 -1.37
N LEU A 75 5.46 8.09 -0.11
CA LEU A 75 4.45 9.04 0.36
C LEU A 75 4.97 10.48 0.33
N PHE A 76 6.26 10.71 0.59
CA PHE A 76 6.88 12.01 0.36
C PHE A 76 6.64 12.49 -1.07
N VAL A 77 6.89 11.63 -2.05
CA VAL A 77 6.72 11.94 -3.47
C VAL A 77 5.25 12.16 -3.79
N THR A 78 4.37 11.21 -3.44
CA THR A 78 2.95 11.31 -3.74
C THR A 78 2.29 12.53 -3.09
N GLY A 79 2.57 12.79 -1.81
CA GLY A 79 2.03 13.94 -1.08
C GLY A 79 2.51 15.27 -1.63
N THR A 80 3.81 15.38 -1.90
CA THR A 80 4.40 16.57 -2.53
C THR A 80 3.76 16.86 -3.88
N LEU A 81 3.66 15.87 -4.76
CA LEU A 81 3.08 16.06 -6.09
C LEU A 81 1.60 16.40 -5.99
N THR A 82 0.84 15.73 -5.12
CA THR A 82 -0.58 16.04 -4.93
C THR A 82 -0.80 17.50 -4.51
N TRP A 83 0.11 18.03 -3.69
CA TRP A 83 0.04 19.42 -3.24
C TRP A 83 0.46 20.42 -4.33
N TRP A 84 1.60 20.18 -4.98
CA TRP A 84 2.23 21.16 -5.85
C TRP A 84 1.87 21.03 -7.32
N GLU A 85 1.48 19.85 -7.80
CA GLU A 85 1.27 19.61 -9.24
C GLU A 85 0.18 20.51 -9.86
N PRO A 86 -1.02 20.70 -9.26
CA PRO A 86 -2.00 21.64 -9.80
C PRO A 86 -1.46 23.08 -9.90
N THR A 87 -0.61 23.45 -8.95
CA THR A 87 0.04 24.76 -8.90
C THR A 87 1.13 24.89 -9.96
N ILE A 88 1.95 23.85 -10.18
CA ILE A 88 2.95 23.77 -11.26
C ILE A 88 2.27 23.93 -12.61
N ILE A 89 1.15 23.23 -12.84
CA ILE A 89 0.38 23.32 -14.08
C ILE A 89 -0.19 24.73 -14.26
N ALA A 90 -0.73 25.34 -13.20
CA ALA A 90 -1.22 26.71 -13.25
C ALA A 90 -0.09 27.72 -13.60
N HIS A 91 1.10 27.57 -13.03
CA HIS A 91 2.26 28.39 -13.37
C HIS A 91 2.68 28.21 -14.84
N SER A 92 2.68 26.96 -15.33
CA SER A 92 2.98 26.66 -16.74
C SER A 92 1.98 27.28 -17.72
N ILE A 93 0.68 27.19 -17.41
CA ILE A 93 -0.37 27.81 -18.24
C ILE A 93 -0.23 29.34 -18.22
N ALA A 94 0.00 29.95 -17.06
CA ALA A 94 0.19 31.39 -16.95
C ALA A 94 1.43 31.86 -17.73
N TRP A 95 2.53 31.10 -17.68
CA TRP A 95 3.74 31.38 -18.44
C TRP A 95 3.50 31.30 -19.95
N THR A 96 2.88 30.22 -20.44
CA THR A 96 2.59 30.04 -21.87
C THR A 96 1.61 31.07 -22.43
N GLN A 97 0.74 31.64 -21.59
CA GLN A 97 -0.15 32.75 -21.95
C GLN A 97 0.50 34.13 -21.85
N GLY A 98 1.77 34.23 -21.44
CA GLY A 98 2.49 35.49 -21.30
C GLY A 98 1.96 36.37 -20.16
N LEU A 99 1.36 35.79 -19.12
CA LEU A 99 0.86 36.54 -17.98
C LEU A 99 2.03 36.99 -17.08
N ASN A 100 1.90 38.20 -16.51
CA ASN A 100 2.90 38.73 -15.57
C ASN A 100 2.85 38.05 -14.19
N ASP A 101 1.72 37.47 -13.81
CA ASP A 101 1.50 36.80 -12.52
C ASP A 101 0.45 35.67 -12.68
N THR A 102 0.68 34.52 -12.06
CA THR A 102 -0.25 33.38 -12.04
C THR A 102 -1.58 33.70 -11.34
N ARG A 103 -1.61 34.73 -10.50
CA ARG A 103 -2.85 35.26 -9.90
C ARG A 103 -3.83 35.78 -10.94
N LEU A 104 -3.33 36.27 -12.08
CA LEU A 104 -4.14 36.76 -13.20
C LEU A 104 -4.83 35.63 -13.97
N LEU A 105 -4.40 34.38 -13.79
CA LEU A 105 -5.06 33.23 -14.41
C LEU A 105 -6.48 33.09 -13.84
N PRO A 106 -7.53 33.03 -14.69
CA PRO A 106 -8.93 32.98 -14.25
C PRO A 106 -9.20 31.80 -13.30
N SER A 107 -10.03 32.01 -12.28
CA SER A 107 -10.38 30.95 -11.31
C SER A 107 -10.98 29.72 -11.98
N SER A 108 -11.82 29.90 -13.01
CA SER A 108 -12.39 28.79 -13.79
C SER A 108 -11.34 27.89 -14.44
N LYS A 109 -10.18 28.44 -14.82
CA LYS A 109 -9.05 27.66 -15.35
C LYS A 109 -8.31 26.90 -14.26
N LYS A 110 -8.13 27.50 -13.08
CA LYS A 110 -7.53 26.83 -11.92
C LYS A 110 -8.41 25.68 -11.43
N ASP A 111 -9.71 25.91 -11.36
CA ASP A 111 -10.70 24.89 -10.99
C ASP A 111 -10.72 23.75 -12.01
N GLN A 112 -10.65 24.07 -13.31
CA GLN A 112 -10.55 23.07 -14.37
C GLN A 112 -9.28 22.20 -14.24
N VAL A 113 -8.12 22.81 -13.95
CA VAL A 113 -6.86 22.07 -13.71
C VAL A 113 -7.02 21.14 -12.51
N GLY A 114 -7.57 21.64 -11.40
CA GLY A 114 -7.82 20.84 -10.20
C GLY A 114 -8.77 19.67 -10.45
N LEU A 115 -9.86 19.89 -11.20
CA LEU A 115 -10.82 18.84 -11.57
C LEU A 115 -10.20 17.76 -12.46
N ILE A 116 -9.44 18.14 -13.49
CA ILE A 116 -8.78 17.18 -14.39
C ILE A 116 -7.72 16.39 -13.62
N PHE A 117 -6.88 17.07 -12.84
CA PHE A 117 -5.87 16.43 -12.00
C PHE A 117 -6.51 15.43 -11.01
N GLY A 118 -7.60 15.82 -10.34
CA GLY A 118 -8.35 14.98 -9.42
C GLY A 118 -8.98 13.76 -10.09
N ALA A 119 -9.56 13.94 -11.28
CA ALA A 119 -10.14 12.85 -12.06
C ALA A 119 -9.07 11.83 -12.49
N ILE A 120 -7.92 12.31 -13.00
CA ILE A 120 -6.78 11.46 -13.35
C ILE A 120 -6.28 10.71 -12.12
N THR A 121 -6.03 11.42 -11.01
CA THR A 121 -5.55 10.81 -9.76
C THR A 121 -6.49 9.72 -9.27
N THR A 122 -7.81 9.95 -9.34
CA THR A 122 -8.82 8.96 -8.92
C THR A 122 -8.79 7.72 -9.82
N ALA A 123 -8.81 7.91 -11.14
CA ALA A 123 -8.78 6.80 -12.11
C ALA A 123 -7.48 5.99 -12.00
N SER A 124 -6.33 6.68 -11.98
CA SER A 124 -5.01 6.09 -11.82
C SER A 124 -4.86 5.36 -10.48
N GLY A 125 -5.42 5.89 -9.40
CA GLY A 125 -5.40 5.25 -8.08
C GLY A 125 -6.13 3.92 -8.07
N ILE A 126 -7.37 3.88 -8.58
CA ILE A 126 -8.17 2.65 -8.67
C ILE A 126 -7.47 1.61 -9.54
N ILE A 127 -7.00 2.02 -10.73
CA ILE A 127 -6.32 1.13 -11.68
C ILE A 127 -4.99 0.63 -11.08
N GLY A 128 -4.20 1.52 -10.49
CA GLY A 128 -2.89 1.22 -9.93
C GLY A 128 -2.94 0.23 -8.78
N VAL A 129 -3.82 0.47 -7.79
CA VAL A 129 -3.97 -0.45 -6.65
C VAL A 129 -4.46 -1.81 -7.13
N SER A 130 -5.47 -1.84 -8.00
CA SER A 130 -6.01 -3.10 -8.54
C SER A 130 -4.97 -3.88 -9.33
N MET A 131 -4.24 -3.21 -10.22
CA MET A 131 -3.21 -3.82 -11.05
C MET A 131 -2.03 -4.31 -10.21
N GLY A 132 -1.59 -3.54 -9.22
CA GLY A 132 -0.52 -3.93 -8.29
C GLY A 132 -0.86 -5.21 -7.52
N THR A 133 -2.05 -5.26 -6.92
CA THR A 133 -2.53 -6.44 -6.17
C THR A 133 -2.70 -7.66 -7.08
N LEU A 134 -3.33 -7.50 -8.26
CA LEU A 134 -3.54 -8.59 -9.21
C LEU A 134 -2.20 -9.14 -9.72
N LEU A 135 -1.28 -8.27 -10.15
CA LEU A 135 0.01 -8.69 -10.70
C LEU A 135 0.86 -9.41 -9.64
N SER A 136 0.90 -8.87 -8.42
CA SER A 136 1.56 -9.54 -7.29
C SER A 136 0.95 -10.90 -6.98
N GLY A 137 -0.39 -11.00 -6.96
CA GLY A 137 -1.10 -12.26 -6.72
C GLY A 137 -0.87 -13.31 -7.81
N LEU A 138 -0.84 -12.91 -9.08
CA LEU A 138 -0.57 -13.79 -10.22
C LEU A 138 0.87 -14.32 -10.20
N ILE A 139 1.85 -13.46 -9.91
CA ILE A 139 3.26 -13.85 -9.76
C ILE A 139 3.43 -14.76 -8.55
N ARG A 140 2.83 -14.44 -7.40
CA ARG A 140 2.94 -15.27 -6.19
C ARG A 140 2.32 -16.66 -6.38
N SER A 141 1.15 -16.73 -7.00
CA SER A 141 0.46 -18.00 -7.28
C SER A 141 1.06 -18.79 -8.44
N GLY A 142 1.85 -18.14 -9.31
CA GLY A 142 2.42 -18.75 -10.51
C GLY A 142 1.38 -19.13 -11.57
N ARG A 143 0.26 -18.38 -11.64
CA ARG A 143 -0.83 -18.63 -12.60
C ARG A 143 -0.52 -18.03 -13.98
N GLY A 144 -0.87 -18.76 -15.03
CA GLY A 144 -0.77 -18.30 -16.43
C GLY A 144 0.67 -18.02 -16.89
N VAL A 145 0.86 -16.89 -17.59
CA VAL A 145 2.16 -16.47 -18.17
C VAL A 145 3.22 -16.20 -17.09
N PHE A 146 2.81 -15.99 -15.83
CA PHE A 146 3.70 -15.69 -14.71
C PHE A 146 4.24 -16.93 -13.99
N ARG A 147 3.94 -18.15 -14.47
CA ARG A 147 4.48 -19.41 -13.93
C ARG A 147 6.01 -19.44 -13.76
N PRO A 148 6.84 -18.98 -14.72
CA PRO A 148 8.30 -18.98 -14.54
C PRO A 148 8.78 -17.93 -13.52
N LEU A 149 7.95 -16.93 -13.21
CA LEU A 149 8.29 -15.83 -12.29
C LEU A 149 7.81 -16.10 -10.86
N LYS A 150 7.34 -17.31 -10.55
CA LYS A 150 6.75 -17.64 -9.26
C LYS A 150 7.72 -17.34 -8.11
N THR A 151 7.30 -16.45 -7.20
CA THR A 151 8.10 -16.09 -6.02
C THR A 151 7.24 -15.57 -4.88
N GLU A 152 7.58 -15.92 -3.64
CA GLU A 152 6.97 -15.34 -2.42
C GLU A 152 7.36 -13.86 -2.24
N ARG A 153 8.34 -13.37 -3.02
CA ARG A 153 8.82 -11.98 -3.01
C ARG A 153 8.02 -11.05 -3.91
N ALA A 154 6.89 -11.51 -4.46
CA ALA A 154 6.15 -10.78 -5.49
C ALA A 154 5.71 -9.38 -5.04
N GLN A 155 5.19 -9.26 -3.81
CA GLN A 155 4.67 -8.00 -3.27
C GLN A 155 5.72 -6.86 -3.22
N PRO A 156 6.91 -7.05 -2.60
CA PRO A 156 7.92 -6.00 -2.61
C PRO A 156 8.52 -5.77 -4.01
N ILE A 157 8.63 -6.80 -4.85
CA ILE A 157 9.15 -6.65 -6.22
C ILE A 157 8.22 -5.77 -7.06
N ILE A 158 6.91 -6.00 -7.01
CA ILE A 158 5.93 -5.19 -7.75
C ILE A 158 5.85 -3.77 -7.21
N SER A 159 5.94 -3.59 -5.89
CA SER A 159 6.00 -2.26 -5.27
C SER A 159 7.25 -1.49 -5.71
N GLY A 160 8.41 -2.14 -5.72
CA GLY A 160 9.67 -1.55 -6.19
C GLY A 160 9.66 -1.26 -7.69
N LEU A 161 9.06 -2.13 -8.50
CA LEU A 161 8.91 -1.92 -9.94
C LEU A 161 7.98 -0.73 -10.24
N GLY A 162 6.88 -0.58 -9.50
CA GLY A 162 6.00 0.59 -9.59
C GLY A 162 6.75 1.89 -9.32
N ALA A 163 7.52 1.95 -8.22
CA ALA A 163 8.36 3.12 -7.91
C ALA A 163 9.44 3.37 -8.99
N LEU A 164 10.07 2.32 -9.50
CA LEU A 164 11.11 2.43 -10.53
C LEU A 164 10.55 2.89 -11.88
N LEU A 165 9.37 2.44 -12.28
CA LEU A 165 8.70 2.87 -13.52
C LEU A 165 8.12 4.29 -13.40
N ALA A 166 7.70 4.70 -12.21
CA ALA A 166 7.24 6.06 -11.96
C ALA A 166 8.37 7.10 -12.06
N ALA A 167 9.59 6.75 -11.66
CA ALA A 167 10.74 7.67 -11.68
C ALA A 167 11.05 8.29 -13.07
N PRO A 168 11.24 7.51 -14.16
CA PRO A 168 11.48 8.09 -15.49
C PRO A 168 10.27 8.86 -16.03
N LEU A 169 9.04 8.43 -15.74
CA LEU A 169 7.85 9.18 -16.15
C LEU A 169 7.78 10.55 -15.45
N LEU A 170 8.10 10.59 -14.17
CA LEU A 170 8.16 11.84 -13.40
C LEU A 170 9.26 12.76 -13.91
N LEU A 171 10.42 12.21 -14.28
CA LEU A 171 11.48 12.98 -14.93
C LEU A 171 11.01 13.57 -16.28
N LEU A 172 10.29 12.79 -17.11
CA LEU A 172 9.73 13.28 -18.37
C LEU A 172 8.69 14.38 -18.15
N ILE A 173 7.86 14.28 -17.12
CA ILE A 173 6.91 15.33 -16.71
C ILE A 173 7.66 16.63 -16.40
N PHE A 174 8.74 16.57 -15.64
CA PHE A 174 9.53 17.76 -15.29
C PHE A 174 10.28 18.37 -16.48
N LEU A 175 10.81 17.55 -17.39
CA LEU A 175 11.58 18.04 -18.55
C LEU A 175 10.68 18.60 -19.66
N PHE A 176 9.51 17.99 -19.87
CA PHE A 176 8.68 18.27 -21.05
C PHE A 176 7.26 18.75 -20.73
N GLY A 177 6.87 18.83 -19.45
CA GLY A 177 5.50 19.15 -19.04
C GLY A 177 4.96 20.49 -19.55
N HIS A 178 5.82 21.51 -19.66
CA HIS A 178 5.41 22.82 -20.19
C HIS A 178 5.21 22.85 -21.71
N LYS A 179 5.72 21.85 -22.46
CA LYS A 179 5.69 21.86 -23.93
C LYS A 179 4.35 21.38 -24.48
N SER A 180 3.70 20.45 -23.78
CA SER A 180 2.40 19.89 -24.21
C SER A 180 1.59 19.45 -23.00
N ILE A 181 0.46 20.14 -22.80
CA ILE A 181 -0.47 19.84 -21.71
C ILE A 181 -1.11 18.44 -21.86
N LEU A 182 -1.36 18.00 -23.10
CA LEU A 182 -1.92 16.67 -23.36
C LEU A 182 -0.93 15.57 -22.98
N ALA A 183 0.35 15.73 -23.37
CA ALA A 183 1.40 14.78 -23.01
C ALA A 183 1.59 14.73 -21.48
N LEU A 184 1.51 15.88 -20.80
CA LEU A 184 1.58 15.96 -19.34
C LEU A 184 0.48 15.12 -18.68
N TRP A 185 -0.78 15.26 -19.09
CA TRP A 185 -1.90 14.50 -18.52
C TRP A 185 -1.74 12.99 -18.72
N ILE A 186 -1.30 12.56 -19.91
CA ILE A 186 -1.07 11.15 -20.21
C ILE A 186 0.09 10.60 -19.36
N LEU A 187 1.21 11.32 -19.29
CA LEU A 187 2.35 10.90 -18.47
C LEU A 187 2.01 10.83 -16.99
N MET A 188 1.25 11.80 -16.47
CA MET A 188 0.75 11.77 -15.10
C MET A 188 -0.14 10.56 -14.85
N PHE A 189 -1.06 10.24 -15.77
CA PHE A 189 -1.94 9.08 -15.61
C PHE A 189 -1.13 7.80 -15.39
N PHE A 190 -0.11 7.55 -16.22
CA PHE A 190 0.75 6.37 -16.05
C PHE A 190 1.66 6.48 -14.82
N GLY A 191 2.24 7.66 -14.56
CA GLY A 191 3.10 7.91 -13.40
C GLY A 191 2.39 7.65 -12.08
N ILE A 192 1.19 8.22 -11.91
CA ILE A 192 0.35 8.01 -10.72
C ILE A 192 -0.10 6.55 -10.62
N THR A 193 -0.46 5.92 -11.74
CA THR A 193 -0.85 4.50 -11.76
C THR A 193 0.26 3.61 -11.20
N PHE A 194 1.50 3.80 -11.63
CA PHE A 194 2.64 3.02 -11.13
C PHE A 194 3.01 3.39 -9.69
N LEU A 195 2.88 4.65 -9.29
CA LEU A 195 3.01 5.04 -7.89
C LEU A 195 2.01 4.25 -7.04
N CYS A 196 0.76 4.09 -7.49
CA CYS A 196 -0.32 3.47 -6.73
C CYS A 196 -0.24 1.93 -6.54
N PHE A 197 0.79 1.26 -7.07
CA PHE A 197 0.91 -0.21 -6.94
C PHE A 197 1.06 -0.73 -5.51
N ASN A 198 1.61 0.08 -4.59
CA ASN A 198 2.10 -0.41 -3.31
C ASN A 198 1.11 -0.35 -2.14
N TRP A 199 -0.03 0.36 -2.24
CA TRP A 199 -0.91 0.58 -1.08
C TRP A 199 -1.41 -0.73 -0.47
N GLY A 200 -2.03 -1.59 -1.27
CA GLY A 200 -2.47 -2.92 -0.80
C GLY A 200 -1.31 -3.84 -0.47
N LEU A 201 -0.24 -3.80 -1.29
CA LEU A 201 0.91 -4.69 -1.15
C LEU A 201 1.68 -4.46 0.16
N ASN A 202 1.80 -3.22 0.62
CA ASN A 202 2.44 -2.90 1.89
C ASN A 202 1.69 -3.49 3.08
N VAL A 203 0.36 -3.37 3.09
CA VAL A 203 -0.47 -3.98 4.13
C VAL A 203 -0.25 -5.49 4.16
N ASP A 204 -0.34 -6.15 2.99
CA ASP A 204 -0.16 -7.60 2.93
C ASP A 204 1.25 -8.04 3.37
N MET A 205 2.30 -7.29 3.00
CA MET A 205 3.66 -7.56 3.44
C MET A 205 3.75 -7.53 4.96
N LEU A 206 3.24 -6.47 5.60
CA LEU A 206 3.25 -6.33 7.06
C LEU A 206 2.48 -7.47 7.74
N MET A 207 1.30 -7.83 7.22
CA MET A 207 0.49 -8.92 7.78
C MET A 207 1.19 -10.29 7.71
N SER A 208 2.09 -10.47 6.73
CA SER A 208 2.86 -11.72 6.54
C SER A 208 4.09 -11.87 7.45
N VAL A 209 4.49 -10.81 8.16
CA VAL A 209 5.69 -10.81 9.02
C VAL A 209 5.41 -10.44 10.48
N ILE A 210 4.23 -9.89 10.79
CA ILE A 210 3.86 -9.45 12.14
C ILE A 210 2.75 -10.35 12.71
N VAL A 211 2.98 -10.86 13.91
CA VAL A 211 2.01 -11.66 14.68
C VAL A 211 0.76 -10.86 15.05
N PRO A 212 -0.44 -11.49 15.07
CA PRO A 212 -1.70 -10.79 15.28
C PRO A 212 -1.76 -9.85 16.50
N SER A 213 -1.17 -10.25 17.62
CA SER A 213 -1.15 -9.47 18.87
C SER A 213 -0.44 -8.12 18.74
N ARG A 214 0.50 -7.97 17.80
CA ARG A 214 1.30 -6.75 17.61
C ARG A 214 0.90 -5.94 16.37
N ARG A 215 -0.02 -6.44 15.53
CA ARG A 215 -0.36 -5.83 14.23
C ARG A 215 -0.88 -4.41 14.34
N SER A 216 -1.75 -4.14 15.30
CA SER A 216 -2.31 -2.79 15.48
C SER A 216 -1.21 -1.76 15.81
N THR A 217 -0.32 -2.09 16.76
CA THR A 217 0.83 -1.25 17.11
C THR A 217 1.77 -1.06 15.92
N ALA A 218 2.07 -2.14 15.20
CA ALA A 218 2.94 -2.09 14.02
C ALA A 218 2.36 -1.19 12.92
N PHE A 219 1.08 -1.35 12.60
CA PHE A 219 0.40 -0.55 11.59
C PHE A 219 0.33 0.93 12.02
N SER A 220 0.09 1.20 13.30
CA SER A 220 0.09 2.57 13.84
C SER A 220 1.44 3.25 13.65
N TYR A 221 2.55 2.58 13.97
CA TYR A 221 3.89 3.13 13.76
C TYR A 221 4.26 3.25 12.28
N PHE A 222 3.92 2.25 11.48
CA PHE A 222 4.12 2.29 10.02
C PHE A 222 3.44 3.53 9.42
N MET A 223 2.15 3.71 9.71
CA MET A 223 1.39 4.86 9.22
C MET A 223 1.91 6.19 9.79
N LEU A 224 2.17 6.26 11.09
CA LEU A 224 2.68 7.46 11.74
C LEU A 224 3.99 7.91 11.10
N ILE A 225 4.97 7.00 10.97
CA ILE A 225 6.28 7.32 10.39
C ILE A 225 6.13 7.71 8.93
N SER A 226 5.37 6.93 8.15
CA SER A 226 5.25 7.18 6.71
C SER A 226 4.50 8.45 6.36
N HIS A 227 3.45 8.81 7.10
CA HIS A 227 2.75 10.08 6.87
C HIS A 227 3.53 11.28 7.45
N LEU A 228 4.04 11.16 8.68
CA LEU A 228 4.76 12.26 9.32
C LEU A 228 5.99 12.68 8.52
N PHE A 229 6.79 11.73 8.04
CA PHE A 229 8.01 12.02 7.28
C PHE A 229 7.81 11.99 5.76
N GLY A 230 6.63 11.57 5.29
CA GLY A 230 6.28 11.53 3.88
C GLY A 230 5.49 12.76 3.47
N ASP A 231 4.18 12.60 3.34
CA ASP A 231 3.28 13.59 2.75
C ASP A 231 3.02 14.81 3.64
N ALA A 232 3.17 14.71 4.96
CA ALA A 232 3.02 15.85 5.86
C ALA A 232 4.19 16.84 5.77
N THR A 233 5.43 16.36 5.61
CA THR A 233 6.64 17.19 5.56
C THR A 233 7.06 17.55 4.15
N GLY A 234 6.86 16.66 3.18
CA GLY A 234 7.35 16.81 1.81
C GLY A 234 6.98 18.13 1.13
N PRO A 235 5.69 18.53 1.08
CA PRO A 235 5.28 19.77 0.45
C PRO A 235 6.00 21.00 1.02
N TYR A 236 6.20 21.07 2.34
CA TYR A 236 6.85 22.21 2.99
C TYR A 236 8.34 22.29 2.67
N ILE A 237 9.04 21.15 2.67
CA ILE A 237 10.46 21.08 2.30
C ILE A 237 10.63 21.53 0.84
N ILE A 238 9.80 21.03 -0.06
CA ILE A 238 9.88 21.37 -1.49
C ILE A 238 9.51 22.84 -1.74
N GLY A 239 8.52 23.37 -1.03
CA GLY A 239 8.19 24.79 -1.07
C GLY A 239 9.37 25.66 -0.64
N ALA A 240 10.01 25.34 0.49
CA ALA A 240 11.18 26.08 0.98
C ALA A 240 12.37 26.02 0.01
N VAL A 241 12.64 24.85 -0.57
CA VAL A 241 13.69 24.68 -1.59
C VAL A 241 13.35 25.47 -2.86
N SER A 242 12.09 25.44 -3.32
CA SER A 242 11.64 26.23 -4.46
C SER A 242 11.83 27.73 -4.22
N ASP A 243 11.44 28.23 -3.03
CA ASP A 243 11.59 29.63 -2.67
C ASP A 243 13.07 30.05 -2.62
N ALA A 244 13.94 29.20 -2.08
CA ALA A 244 15.38 29.43 -2.04
C ALA A 244 16.01 29.46 -3.45
N ILE A 245 15.58 28.57 -4.36
CA ILE A 245 16.03 28.54 -5.76
C ILE A 245 15.54 29.78 -6.52
N ARG A 246 14.32 30.23 -6.22
CA ARG A 246 13.67 31.33 -6.95
C ARG A 246 14.21 32.71 -6.59
N GLY A 247 14.58 32.93 -5.32
CA GLY A 247 14.98 34.25 -4.84
C GLY A 247 13.82 35.26 -4.82
N SER A 248 14.09 36.52 -5.20
CA SER A 248 13.13 37.63 -5.10
C SER A 248 12.15 37.75 -6.28
N VAL A 249 12.44 37.12 -7.42
CA VAL A 249 11.64 37.24 -8.65
C VAL A 249 10.41 36.33 -8.56
N LYS A 250 9.23 36.85 -8.91
CA LYS A 250 7.94 36.13 -8.79
C LYS A 250 7.16 36.09 -10.11
N THR A 251 7.86 35.83 -11.21
CA THR A 251 7.22 35.60 -12.52
C THR A 251 6.69 34.17 -12.62
N PRO A 252 5.65 33.90 -13.41
CA PRO A 252 5.14 32.53 -13.59
C PRO A 252 6.20 31.53 -14.07
N GLU A 253 7.11 31.97 -14.94
CA GLU A 253 8.25 31.18 -15.41
C GLU A 253 9.19 30.79 -14.25
N THR A 254 9.61 31.77 -13.43
CA THR A 254 10.53 31.50 -12.32
C THR A 254 9.88 30.64 -11.23
N GLN A 255 8.57 30.81 -10.99
CA GLN A 255 7.80 29.94 -10.10
C GLN A 255 7.71 28.50 -10.63
N TYR A 256 7.40 28.32 -11.92
CA TYR A 256 7.41 27.02 -12.55
C TYR A 256 8.78 26.35 -12.47
N LEU A 257 9.84 27.03 -12.95
CA LEU A 257 11.19 26.46 -13.03
C LEU A 257 11.77 26.13 -11.64
N SER A 258 11.59 27.01 -10.66
CA SER A 258 12.09 26.78 -9.30
C SER A 258 11.40 25.59 -8.64
N LEU A 259 10.07 25.47 -8.81
CA LEU A 259 9.29 24.39 -8.21
C LEU A 259 9.57 23.05 -8.88
N VAL A 260 9.67 23.01 -10.22
CA VAL A 260 10.09 21.79 -10.96
C VAL A 260 11.50 21.37 -10.56
N LYS A 261 12.45 22.30 -10.41
CA LYS A 261 13.80 22.01 -9.92
C LYS A 261 13.79 21.46 -8.51
N ALA A 262 13.00 22.04 -7.61
CA ALA A 262 12.86 21.54 -6.24
C ALA A 262 12.27 20.12 -6.24
N CYS A 263 11.24 19.87 -7.05
CA CYS A 263 10.65 18.55 -7.22
C CYS A 263 11.61 17.52 -7.84
N ALA A 264 12.73 17.89 -8.45
CA ALA A 264 13.67 16.89 -9.00
C ALA A 264 14.19 15.89 -7.95
N VAL A 265 14.23 16.27 -6.67
CA VAL A 265 14.58 15.37 -5.56
C VAL A 265 13.59 14.19 -5.42
N THR A 266 12.33 14.35 -5.87
CA THR A 266 11.33 13.29 -5.80
C THR A 266 11.69 12.12 -6.72
N VAL A 267 12.36 12.36 -7.84
CA VAL A 267 12.85 11.29 -8.74
C VAL A 267 13.90 10.44 -8.01
N VAL A 268 14.83 11.10 -7.30
CA VAL A 268 15.86 10.41 -6.49
C VAL A 268 15.22 9.60 -5.37
N LEU A 269 14.21 10.17 -4.69
CA LEU A 269 13.47 9.48 -3.63
C LEU A 269 12.67 8.28 -4.15
N LEU A 270 12.15 8.32 -5.38
CA LEU A 270 11.53 7.14 -6.00
C LEU A 270 12.54 6.04 -6.29
N CYS A 271 13.73 6.38 -6.79
CA CYS A 271 14.81 5.41 -6.96
C CYS A 271 15.24 4.80 -5.62
N LEU A 272 15.32 5.61 -4.56
CA LEU A 272 15.60 5.13 -3.21
C LEU A 272 14.49 4.21 -2.69
N SER A 273 13.23 4.59 -2.89
CA SER A 273 12.06 3.77 -2.54
C SER A 273 12.10 2.42 -3.25
N ALA A 274 12.37 2.41 -4.56
CA ALA A 274 12.54 1.18 -5.34
C ALA A 274 13.67 0.30 -4.79
N ALA A 275 14.84 0.89 -4.51
CA ALA A 275 15.96 0.16 -3.92
C ALA A 275 15.59 -0.46 -2.55
N LEU A 276 14.93 0.30 -1.68
CA LEU A 276 14.47 -0.19 -0.37
C LEU A 276 13.41 -1.30 -0.49
N TYR A 277 12.52 -1.24 -1.48
CA TYR A 277 11.60 -2.34 -1.78
C TYR A 277 12.33 -3.59 -2.27
N PHE A 278 13.36 -3.46 -3.10
CA PHE A 278 14.17 -4.62 -3.50
C PHE A 278 14.98 -5.20 -2.35
N VAL A 279 15.49 -4.37 -1.42
CA VAL A 279 16.08 -4.84 -0.17
C VAL A 279 15.03 -5.56 0.67
N CYS A 280 13.81 -5.01 0.79
CA CYS A 280 12.67 -5.64 1.46
C CYS A 280 12.40 -7.03 0.86
N ALA A 281 12.41 -7.17 -0.46
CA ALA A 281 12.26 -8.46 -1.14
C ALA A 281 13.31 -9.49 -0.73
N ALA A 282 14.55 -9.07 -0.50
CA ALA A 282 15.62 -9.96 -0.05
C ALA A 282 15.41 -10.46 1.39
N VAL A 283 14.94 -9.59 2.29
CA VAL A 283 14.75 -9.93 3.71
C VAL A 283 13.38 -10.55 4.03
N LEU A 284 12.36 -10.30 3.20
CA LEU A 284 10.97 -10.73 3.44
C LEU A 284 10.82 -12.22 3.67
N VAL A 285 11.48 -13.05 2.86
CA VAL A 285 11.36 -14.51 2.98
C VAL A 285 11.87 -15.01 4.34
N ARG A 286 12.93 -14.39 4.86
CA ARG A 286 13.50 -14.74 6.17
C ARG A 286 12.53 -14.37 7.29
N ASP A 287 11.95 -13.17 7.24
CA ASP A 287 11.03 -12.70 8.27
C ASP A 287 9.69 -13.46 8.22
N GLN A 288 9.20 -13.80 7.03
CA GLN A 288 8.04 -14.70 6.87
C GLN A 288 8.31 -16.10 7.44
N HIS A 289 9.50 -16.65 7.26
CA HIS A 289 9.86 -17.94 7.86
C HIS A 289 9.89 -17.85 9.39
N LYS A 290 10.44 -16.77 9.96
CA LYS A 290 10.42 -16.50 11.40
C LYS A 290 8.98 -16.39 11.92
N PHE A 291 8.13 -15.65 11.23
CA PHE A 291 6.70 -15.53 11.53
C PHE A 291 6.01 -16.90 11.54
N LYS A 292 6.19 -17.70 10.47
CA LYS A 292 5.60 -19.05 10.38
C LYS A 292 6.07 -19.97 11.50
N LYS A 293 7.34 -19.83 11.94
CA LYS A 293 7.88 -20.58 13.08
C LYS A 293 7.21 -20.16 14.40
N GLU A 294 7.08 -18.86 14.65
CA GLU A 294 6.45 -18.31 15.86
C GLU A 294 4.96 -18.67 15.95
N MET A 295 4.27 -18.75 14.81
CA MET A 295 2.86 -19.15 14.71
C MET A 295 2.65 -20.68 14.71
N GLY A 296 3.71 -21.49 14.76
CA GLY A 296 3.62 -22.96 14.72
C GLY A 296 3.24 -23.57 13.36
N LEU A 297 3.18 -22.76 12.31
CA LEU A 297 2.73 -23.17 10.96
C LEU A 297 3.73 -24.10 10.23
N LEU A 298 4.98 -24.16 10.67
CA LEU A 298 6.00 -25.05 10.08
C LEU A 298 5.87 -26.51 10.55
N ASN A 299 5.26 -26.75 11.72
CA ASN A 299 5.19 -28.08 12.33
C ASN A 299 3.94 -28.87 11.90
N GLY A 300 2.98 -28.22 11.22
CA GLY A 300 1.76 -28.87 10.72
C GLY A 300 1.98 -29.86 9.57
N SER A 301 3.11 -29.77 8.86
CA SER A 301 3.43 -30.73 7.78
C SER A 301 3.89 -32.11 8.29
N LEU A 302 4.13 -32.27 9.61
CA LEU A 302 4.59 -33.54 10.20
C LEU A 302 3.50 -34.32 10.95
N LYS A 303 2.29 -33.76 11.10
CA LYS A 303 1.13 -34.55 11.52
C LYS A 303 0.31 -34.90 10.28
N LYS A 304 0.59 -36.08 9.70
CA LYS A 304 -0.47 -36.84 9.02
C LYS A 304 -1.70 -36.82 9.94
N PRO A 305 -2.91 -36.59 9.43
CA PRO A 305 -4.10 -36.73 10.25
C PRO A 305 -4.11 -38.15 10.81
N ALA A 306 -3.96 -38.27 12.12
CA ALA A 306 -4.18 -39.51 12.84
C ALA A 306 -5.70 -39.74 12.91
N SER A 307 -6.32 -40.03 11.77
CA SER A 307 -7.75 -40.35 11.70
C SER A 307 -8.14 -41.27 10.54
N GLU A 308 -7.22 -42.03 9.95
CA GLU A 308 -7.57 -43.01 8.91
C GLU A 308 -7.06 -44.44 9.16
N SER A 309 -6.32 -44.72 10.25
CA SER A 309 -5.85 -46.10 10.51
C SER A 309 -6.69 -46.91 11.48
N SER A 310 -7.69 -46.35 12.17
CA SER A 310 -8.51 -47.11 13.15
C SER A 310 -9.88 -47.56 12.62
N SER A 311 -10.34 -47.00 11.50
CA SER A 311 -11.66 -47.29 10.94
C SER A 311 -11.66 -48.49 9.99
N ASN A 312 -10.54 -48.74 9.29
CA ASN A 312 -10.41 -49.87 8.37
C ASN A 312 -10.09 -51.20 9.05
N GLU A 313 -9.64 -51.20 10.32
CA GLU A 313 -9.34 -52.42 11.06
C GLU A 313 -10.58 -53.02 11.75
N ARG A 314 -11.66 -52.22 11.93
CA ARG A 314 -12.95 -52.69 12.45
C ARG A 314 -13.89 -53.27 11.40
N LEU A 315 -13.68 -52.98 10.11
CA LEU A 315 -14.56 -53.48 9.03
C LEU A 315 -14.17 -54.87 8.50
N ASN A 316 -13.02 -55.42 8.91
CA ASN A 316 -12.51 -56.71 8.43
C ASN A 316 -12.52 -57.84 9.47
N ARG A 317 -13.18 -57.66 10.62
CA ARG A 317 -13.45 -58.80 11.52
C ARG A 317 -14.76 -59.47 11.10
N LEU A 318 -14.64 -60.70 10.60
CA LEU A 318 -15.77 -61.63 10.55
C LEU A 318 -16.26 -61.86 11.99
N PRO A 319 -17.59 -61.92 12.23
CA PRO A 319 -18.12 -62.16 13.56
C PRO A 319 -17.71 -63.56 14.03
N ASP A 320 -17.14 -63.63 15.24
CA ASP A 320 -16.88 -64.89 15.92
C ASP A 320 -18.21 -65.48 16.43
N ASP A 321 -18.31 -66.82 16.44
CA ASP A 321 -19.54 -67.58 16.75
C ASP A 321 -20.18 -67.29 18.13
N GLU A 322 -19.51 -66.55 19.03
CA GLU A 322 -20.08 -66.11 20.32
C GLU A 322 -21.12 -64.98 20.18
N ASP A 323 -21.08 -64.20 19.11
CA ASP A 323 -22.01 -63.06 18.92
C ASP A 323 -23.41 -63.48 18.47
N VAL A 324 -23.58 -64.71 17.98
CA VAL A 324 -24.88 -65.23 17.50
C VAL A 324 -25.73 -65.77 18.66
N GLU A 325 -25.11 -66.39 19.67
CA GLU A 325 -25.82 -66.99 20.80
C GLU A 325 -26.45 -65.94 21.74
N THR A 326 -25.87 -64.74 21.77
CA THR A 326 -26.36 -63.64 22.63
C THR A 326 -27.57 -62.91 22.04
N ALA A 327 -27.84 -63.07 20.73
CA ALA A 327 -28.95 -62.40 20.04
C ALA A 327 -30.27 -63.17 20.11
N GLU A 328 -30.24 -64.50 20.25
CA GLU A 328 -31.47 -65.32 20.34
C GLU A 328 -32.12 -65.33 21.73
N GLN A 329 -31.42 -64.90 22.79
CA GLN A 329 -31.99 -64.83 24.15
C GLN A 329 -32.73 -63.51 24.48
N ARG A 330 -32.91 -62.61 23.50
CA ARG A 330 -33.56 -61.29 23.71
C ARG A 330 -34.79 -61.03 22.81
N LEU A 331 -35.46 -62.08 22.35
CA LEU A 331 -36.82 -62.04 21.79
C LEU A 331 -37.74 -62.97 22.59
#